data_AF-A0A2H0Z045-F1
#
_entry.id   AF-A0A2H0Z045-F1
#
_cell.length_a   1.000
_cell.length_b   1.000
_cell.length_c   1.000
_cell.angle_alpha   90.00
_cell.angle_beta   90.00
_cell.angle_gamma   90.00
#
_symmetry.space_group_name_H-M   'P 1'
#
loop_
_entity.id
_entity.type
_entity.pdbx_description
1 polymer ?
#
loop_
_entity_poly.entity_id
_entity_poly.type
_entity_poly.pdbx_seq_one_letter_code
_entity_poly.pdbx_strand_id
1 'polypeptide(L)'
;MKSFRERLGNELILFDGGTGTYLYEKGIYINRCFDELNLTNPELVTEVHCDYINAGADIIETNTFGANSFKLTPHGLGNKVYEINLRGAKLAKTAAKESVLVAGAVGPLGVQIEPLGKLSFDEAKDVFKEQIKGLLDGGVDLIVLETFALVKELIQAIRAVRELNADIPIVAQVTINESGTLLSGAPLERFIEKLKDYPVDAVGLNCSVGPKAMLDALENLRSLTDIPISVQPNAGLPQNISGRNIYMTS
;
A
#
# COMPACT_ATOMS: atom_id res chain seq x y z
N MET A 1 -21.01 9.87 2.63
CA MET A 1 -20.27 8.79 3.31
C MET A 1 -19.49 9.40 4.47
N LYS A 2 -19.33 8.71 5.61
CA LYS A 2 -18.45 9.20 6.70
C LYS A 2 -17.00 9.22 6.19
N SER A 3 -16.25 10.25 6.54
CA SER A 3 -14.82 10.34 6.27
C SER A 3 -14.04 9.26 7.02
N PHE A 4 -12.84 8.91 6.55
CA PHE A 4 -12.00 7.90 7.20
C PHE A 4 -11.81 8.18 8.71
N ARG A 5 -11.51 9.43 9.09
CA ARG A 5 -11.29 9.83 10.48
C ARG A 5 -12.55 9.71 11.36
N GLU A 6 -13.74 9.94 10.80
CA GLU A 6 -14.99 9.74 11.55
C GLU A 6 -15.28 8.26 11.83
N ARG A 7 -14.77 7.36 10.99
CA ARG A 7 -14.92 5.91 11.13
C ARG A 7 -13.89 5.31 12.10
N LEU A 8 -12.66 5.82 12.08
CA LEU A 8 -11.58 5.33 12.94
C LEU A 8 -11.96 5.34 14.43
N GLY A 9 -11.75 4.20 15.10
CA GLY A 9 -12.03 4.02 16.53
C GLY A 9 -13.51 3.81 16.87
N ASN A 10 -14.43 4.00 15.92
CA ASN A 10 -15.87 3.83 16.13
C ASN A 10 -16.42 2.54 15.51
N GLU A 11 -15.72 1.98 14.52
CA GLU A 11 -16.11 0.74 13.85
C GLU A 11 -14.88 0.00 13.29
N LEU A 12 -15.07 -1.27 12.93
CA LEU A 12 -14.12 -2.02 12.12
C LEU A 12 -14.30 -1.61 10.65
N ILE A 13 -13.19 -1.32 9.98
CA ILE A 13 -13.17 -0.89 8.58
C ILE A 13 -12.50 -2.00 7.77
N LEU A 14 -13.23 -2.59 6.81
CA LEU A 14 -12.72 -3.65 5.97
C LEU A 14 -12.04 -3.10 4.71
N PHE A 15 -10.74 -3.33 4.58
CA PHE A 15 -10.01 -3.07 3.33
C PHE A 15 -10.24 -4.21 2.32
N ASP A 16 -9.88 -3.98 1.07
CA ASP A 16 -9.89 -5.00 0.02
C ASP A 16 -8.74 -6.01 0.15
N GLY A 17 -8.63 -6.91 -0.82
CA GLY A 17 -7.64 -7.99 -0.85
C GLY A 17 -6.48 -7.72 -1.82
N GLY A 18 -5.67 -8.76 -2.05
CA GLY A 18 -4.50 -8.67 -2.92
C GLY A 18 -4.82 -8.44 -4.40
N THR A 19 -4.88 -7.18 -4.83
CA THR A 19 -5.12 -6.77 -6.22
C THR A 19 -4.17 -7.44 -7.21
N GLY A 20 -2.86 -7.48 -6.93
CA GLY A 20 -1.88 -8.12 -7.82
C GLY A 20 -2.11 -9.62 -7.99
N THR A 21 -2.44 -10.33 -6.90
CA THR A 21 -2.75 -11.76 -6.95
C THR A 21 -4.04 -12.01 -7.73
N TYR A 22 -5.04 -11.15 -7.56
CA TYR A 22 -6.32 -11.30 -8.25
C TYR A 22 -6.22 -10.98 -9.75
N LEU A 23 -5.41 -10.00 -10.14
CA LEU A 23 -5.05 -9.74 -11.55
C LEU A 23 -4.33 -10.94 -12.18
N TYR A 24 -3.48 -11.63 -11.43
CA TYR A 24 -2.84 -12.86 -11.88
C TYR A 24 -3.84 -13.99 -12.13
N GLU A 25 -4.80 -14.17 -11.22
CA GLU A 25 -5.90 -15.13 -11.40
C GLU A 25 -6.77 -14.82 -12.63
N LYS A 26 -6.97 -13.53 -12.94
CA LYS A 26 -7.63 -13.07 -14.17
C LYS A 26 -6.73 -13.13 -15.42
N GLY A 27 -5.54 -13.73 -15.33
CA GLY A 27 -4.69 -14.08 -16.48
C GLY A 27 -3.58 -13.09 -16.81
N ILE A 28 -3.28 -12.12 -15.93
CA ILE A 28 -2.13 -11.22 -16.12
C ILE A 28 -0.90 -11.79 -15.42
N TYR A 29 0.07 -12.25 -16.21
CA TYR A 29 1.29 -12.86 -15.68
C TYR A 29 2.27 -11.84 -15.06
N ILE A 30 3.04 -12.30 -14.08
CA ILE A 30 4.00 -11.51 -13.27
C ILE A 30 5.13 -10.83 -14.05
N ASN A 31 5.31 -11.16 -15.33
CA ASN A 31 6.28 -10.52 -16.21
C ASN A 31 5.75 -9.20 -16.81
N ARG A 32 4.48 -8.86 -16.56
CA ARG A 32 3.85 -7.59 -16.93
C ARG A 32 3.93 -6.60 -15.77
N CYS A 33 3.88 -5.31 -16.09
CA CYS A 33 3.65 -4.28 -15.09
C CYS A 33 2.14 -4.22 -14.78
N PHE A 34 1.74 -4.55 -13.54
CA PHE A 34 0.32 -4.48 -13.17
C PHE A 34 -0.19 -3.04 -13.10
N ASP A 35 0.65 -2.09 -12.71
CA ASP A 35 0.29 -0.67 -12.69
C ASP A 35 -0.05 -0.15 -14.11
N GLU A 36 0.60 -0.69 -15.15
CA GLU A 36 0.33 -0.34 -16.56
C GLU A 36 -1.11 -0.66 -16.99
N LEU A 37 -1.77 -1.63 -16.33
CA LEU A 37 -3.14 -2.01 -16.65
C LEU A 37 -4.13 -0.86 -16.44
N ASN A 38 -3.80 0.13 -15.60
CA ASN A 38 -4.59 1.35 -15.48
C ASN A 38 -4.79 2.05 -16.83
N LEU A 39 -3.77 2.00 -17.70
CA LEU A 39 -3.81 2.59 -19.04
C LEU A 39 -4.25 1.58 -20.11
N THR A 40 -3.73 0.35 -20.03
CA THR A 40 -3.85 -0.63 -21.12
C THR A 40 -5.06 -1.54 -21.00
N ASN A 41 -5.58 -1.77 -19.78
CA ASN A 41 -6.76 -2.59 -19.54
C ASN A 41 -7.62 -2.03 -18.38
N PRO A 42 -8.13 -0.79 -18.50
CA PRO A 42 -8.86 -0.12 -17.44
C PRO A 42 -10.16 -0.83 -17.03
N GLU A 43 -10.78 -1.58 -17.95
CA GLU A 43 -11.99 -2.35 -17.69
C GLU A 43 -11.72 -3.47 -16.68
N LEU A 44 -10.63 -4.23 -16.87
CA LEU A 44 -10.22 -5.28 -15.94
C LEU A 44 -9.90 -4.74 -14.54
N VAL A 45 -9.20 -3.60 -14.46
CA VAL A 45 -8.90 -2.95 -13.17
C VAL A 45 -10.19 -2.50 -12.47
N THR A 46 -11.13 -1.92 -13.22
CA THR A 46 -12.43 -1.51 -12.69
C THR A 46 -13.26 -2.71 -12.21
N GLU A 47 -13.21 -3.82 -12.95
CA GLU A 47 -13.85 -5.08 -12.56
C GLU A 47 -13.30 -5.59 -11.23
N VAL A 48 -11.98 -5.63 -11.06
CA VAL A 48 -11.33 -6.02 -9.79
C VAL A 48 -11.81 -5.15 -8.61
N HIS A 49 -11.87 -3.83 -8.78
CA HIS A 49 -12.40 -2.95 -7.74
C HIS A 49 -13.88 -3.24 -7.43
N CYS A 50 -14.71 -3.41 -8.46
CA CYS A 50 -16.12 -3.76 -8.29
C CYS A 50 -16.29 -5.10 -7.55
N ASP A 51 -15.45 -6.09 -7.85
CA ASP A 51 -15.49 -7.40 -7.21
C ASP A 51 -15.23 -7.29 -5.69
N TYR A 52 -14.23 -6.51 -5.27
CA TYR A 52 -13.97 -6.27 -3.84
C TYR A 52 -15.06 -5.45 -3.15
N ILE A 53 -15.63 -4.44 -3.82
CA ILE A 53 -16.79 -3.69 -3.30
C ILE A 53 -17.97 -4.64 -3.08
N ASN A 54 -18.27 -5.50 -4.07
CA ASN A 54 -19.36 -6.48 -3.97
C ASN A 54 -19.11 -7.54 -2.89
N ALA A 55 -17.84 -7.84 -2.58
CA ALA A 55 -17.44 -8.70 -1.48
C ALA A 55 -17.59 -8.05 -0.09
N GLY A 56 -17.84 -6.73 -0.03
CA GLY A 56 -18.12 -5.98 1.20
C GLY A 56 -16.99 -5.08 1.68
N ALA A 57 -15.99 -4.78 0.85
CA ALA A 57 -14.94 -3.84 1.21
C ALA A 57 -15.52 -2.45 1.53
N ASP A 58 -15.07 -1.86 2.63
CA ASP A 58 -15.36 -0.48 3.03
C ASP A 58 -14.42 0.53 2.38
N ILE A 59 -13.20 0.08 2.09
CA ILE A 59 -12.13 0.82 1.43
C ILE A 59 -11.50 -0.08 0.39
N ILE A 60 -11.32 0.44 -0.82
CA ILE A 60 -10.52 -0.22 -1.86
C ILE A 60 -9.21 0.54 -2.09
N GLU A 61 -8.16 -0.20 -2.43
CA GLU A 61 -6.85 0.33 -2.76
C GLU A 61 -6.69 0.53 -4.27
N THR A 62 -6.06 1.61 -4.70
CA THR A 62 -5.78 1.84 -6.12
C THR A 62 -4.76 0.82 -6.65
N ASN A 63 -4.87 0.42 -7.91
CA ASN A 63 -3.86 -0.41 -8.57
C ASN A 63 -2.59 0.40 -8.92
N THR A 64 -1.87 0.87 -7.90
CA THR A 64 -0.74 1.81 -8.05
C THR A 64 0.43 1.52 -7.12
N PHE A 65 0.43 0.37 -6.42
CA PHE A 65 1.47 0.01 -5.45
C PHE A 65 2.90 0.19 -6.00
N GLY A 66 3.12 -0.17 -7.25
CA GLY A 66 4.42 -0.12 -7.91
C GLY A 66 4.64 1.09 -8.81
N ALA A 67 3.69 2.02 -8.89
CA ALA A 67 3.66 3.08 -9.90
C ALA A 67 4.63 4.25 -9.62
N ASN A 68 5.89 3.97 -9.31
CA ASN A 68 6.97 4.97 -9.19
C ASN A 68 8.02 4.81 -10.30
N SER A 69 8.85 5.84 -10.49
CA SER A 69 9.81 5.88 -11.60
C SER A 69 10.82 4.72 -11.58
N PHE A 70 11.29 4.26 -10.41
CA PHE A 70 12.23 3.14 -10.32
C PHE A 70 11.62 1.82 -10.75
N LYS A 71 10.37 1.55 -10.35
CA LYS A 71 9.67 0.32 -10.73
C LYS A 71 9.13 0.36 -12.16
N LEU A 72 8.78 1.53 -12.68
CA LEU A 72 8.24 1.68 -14.04
C LEU A 72 9.31 1.77 -15.13
N THR A 73 10.52 2.25 -14.82
CA THR A 73 11.61 2.39 -15.80
C THR A 73 12.02 1.07 -16.47
N PRO A 74 12.18 -0.06 -15.76
CA PRO A 74 12.45 -1.36 -16.37
C PRO A 74 11.41 -1.81 -17.40
N HIS A 75 10.19 -1.28 -17.32
CA HIS A 75 9.09 -1.54 -18.26
C HIS A 75 8.99 -0.48 -19.37
N GLY A 76 9.90 0.50 -19.43
CA GLY A 76 9.83 1.60 -20.39
C GLY A 76 8.75 2.64 -20.08
N LEU A 77 8.26 2.68 -18.83
CA LEU A 77 7.12 3.50 -18.40
C LEU A 77 7.52 4.61 -17.41
N GLY A 78 8.82 4.86 -17.22
CA GLY A 78 9.32 5.83 -16.23
C GLY A 78 8.82 7.26 -16.43
N ASN A 79 8.42 7.63 -17.65
CA ASN A 79 7.82 8.93 -17.98
C ASN A 79 6.28 8.97 -17.84
N LYS A 80 5.66 7.87 -17.41
CA LYS A 80 4.20 7.75 -17.27
C LYS A 80 3.75 7.64 -15.80
N VAL A 81 4.63 7.90 -14.84
CA VAL A 81 4.34 7.82 -13.40
C VAL A 81 3.06 8.59 -13.06
N TYR A 82 3.01 9.88 -13.38
CA TYR A 82 1.83 10.71 -13.09
C TYR A 82 0.56 10.17 -13.78
N GLU A 83 0.65 9.81 -15.07
CA GLU A 83 -0.49 9.34 -15.87
C GLU A 83 -1.09 8.04 -15.31
N ILE A 84 -0.23 7.07 -14.98
CA ILE A 84 -0.63 5.78 -14.42
C ILE A 84 -1.33 5.96 -13.07
N ASN A 85 -0.78 6.79 -12.19
CA ASN A 85 -1.36 7.03 -10.86
C ASN A 85 -2.68 7.79 -10.94
N LEU A 86 -2.74 8.85 -11.75
CA LEU A 86 -3.97 9.62 -11.97
C LEU A 86 -5.08 8.71 -12.52
N ARG A 87 -4.74 7.84 -13.47
CA ARG A 87 -5.71 6.91 -14.05
C ARG A 87 -6.14 5.86 -13.04
N GLY A 88 -5.22 5.24 -12.30
CA GLY A 88 -5.54 4.26 -11.26
C GLY A 88 -6.50 4.80 -10.21
N ALA A 89 -6.24 6.01 -9.70
CA ALA A 89 -7.13 6.70 -8.78
C ALA A 89 -8.53 6.97 -9.38
N LYS A 90 -8.60 7.44 -10.63
CA LYS A 90 -9.88 7.68 -11.31
C LYS A 90 -10.69 6.40 -11.53
N LEU A 91 -10.04 5.28 -11.84
CA LEU A 91 -10.71 3.99 -12.02
C LEU A 91 -11.32 3.52 -10.69
N ALA A 92 -10.55 3.57 -9.61
CA ALA A 92 -11.05 3.22 -8.28
C ALA A 92 -12.19 4.14 -7.83
N LYS A 93 -12.09 5.47 -8.01
CA LYS A 93 -13.19 6.40 -7.69
C LYS A 93 -14.45 6.14 -8.55
N THR A 94 -14.26 5.78 -9.82
CA THR A 94 -15.38 5.42 -10.71
C THR A 94 -16.07 4.14 -10.25
N ALA A 95 -15.31 3.13 -9.83
CA ALA A 95 -15.84 1.88 -9.27
C ALA A 95 -16.57 2.14 -7.94
N ALA A 96 -16.00 2.97 -7.06
CA ALA A 96 -16.53 3.26 -5.75
C ALA A 96 -17.92 3.91 -5.77
N LYS A 97 -18.24 4.76 -6.78
CA LYS A 97 -19.54 5.46 -6.92
C LYS A 97 -20.05 6.08 -5.60
N GLU A 98 -19.16 6.63 -4.79
CA GLU A 98 -19.45 7.20 -3.46
C GLU A 98 -20.00 6.20 -2.41
N SER A 99 -19.88 4.90 -2.65
CA SER A 99 -20.31 3.82 -1.73
C SER A 99 -19.22 3.37 -0.76
N VAL A 100 -17.95 3.47 -1.16
CA VAL A 100 -16.75 3.08 -0.40
C VAL A 100 -15.68 4.16 -0.51
N LEU A 101 -14.72 4.19 0.43
CA LEU A 101 -13.56 5.08 0.33
C LEU A 101 -12.51 4.46 -0.60
N VAL A 102 -11.67 5.32 -1.19
CA VAL A 102 -10.56 4.91 -2.07
C VAL A 102 -9.23 5.34 -1.48
N ALA A 103 -8.38 4.37 -1.16
CA ALA A 103 -7.02 4.58 -0.69
C ALA A 103 -6.03 4.58 -1.86
N GLY A 104 -5.21 5.62 -1.97
CA GLY A 104 -4.06 5.65 -2.88
C GLY A 104 -2.95 4.75 -2.36
N ALA A 105 -2.73 3.60 -3.00
CA ALA A 105 -1.70 2.63 -2.61
C ALA A 105 -0.32 3.01 -3.13
N VAL A 106 0.65 3.08 -2.20
CA VAL A 106 2.04 3.45 -2.47
C VAL A 106 2.96 2.47 -1.75
N GLY A 107 3.68 1.65 -2.52
CA GLY A 107 4.70 0.75 -2.01
C GLY A 107 6.11 1.37 -1.98
N PRO A 108 7.11 0.64 -1.47
CA PRO A 108 8.51 1.08 -1.48
C PRO A 108 9.07 1.22 -2.90
N LEU A 109 10.15 1.99 -3.05
CA LEU A 109 10.78 2.29 -4.35
C LEU A 109 11.46 1.07 -4.97
N GLY A 110 11.80 0.07 -4.16
CA GLY A 110 12.51 -1.13 -4.63
C GLY A 110 14.00 -0.90 -4.88
N VAL A 111 14.54 0.23 -4.42
CA VAL A 111 15.97 0.57 -4.49
C VAL A 111 16.49 0.92 -3.10
N GLN A 112 17.78 0.74 -2.88
CA GLN A 112 18.43 1.14 -1.63
C GLN A 112 18.59 2.66 -1.59
N ILE A 113 18.16 3.25 -0.48
CA ILE A 113 18.37 4.67 -0.15
C ILE A 113 19.50 4.83 0.87
N GLU A 114 19.97 6.05 1.08
CA GLU A 114 21.02 6.34 2.07
C GLU A 114 20.70 5.76 3.47
N PRO A 115 21.72 5.32 4.23
CA PRO A 115 23.14 5.24 3.85
C PRO A 115 23.49 3.97 3.06
N LEU A 116 22.52 3.10 2.75
CA LEU A 116 22.76 1.80 2.14
C LEU A 116 22.90 1.86 0.61
N GLY A 117 22.29 2.88 -0.01
CA GLY A 117 22.37 3.12 -1.44
C GLY A 117 22.71 4.56 -1.79
N LYS A 118 22.75 4.83 -3.10
CA LYS A 118 23.17 6.13 -3.66
C LYS A 118 22.04 7.17 -3.71
N LEU A 119 20.79 6.73 -3.56
CA LEU A 119 19.65 7.64 -3.58
C LEU A 119 19.52 8.31 -2.22
N SER A 120 19.62 9.64 -2.21
CA SER A 120 19.43 10.42 -0.99
C SER A 120 17.99 10.37 -0.49
N PHE A 121 17.79 10.71 0.78
CA PHE A 121 16.44 10.78 1.37
C PHE A 121 15.54 11.79 0.64
N ASP A 122 16.09 12.93 0.23
CA ASP A 122 15.30 13.96 -0.45
C ASP A 122 14.98 13.57 -1.90
N GLU A 123 15.88 12.89 -2.61
CA GLU A 123 15.56 12.31 -3.92
C GLU A 123 14.48 11.22 -3.81
N ALA A 124 14.56 10.35 -2.80
CA ALA A 124 13.52 9.36 -2.55
C ALA A 124 12.15 10.01 -2.28
N LYS A 125 12.12 11.08 -1.49
CA LYS A 125 10.91 11.89 -1.26
C LYS A 125 10.36 12.45 -2.57
N ASP A 126 11.21 12.99 -3.45
CA ASP A 126 10.76 13.55 -4.73
C ASP A 126 10.19 12.47 -5.67
N VAL A 127 10.72 11.25 -5.65
CA VAL A 127 10.12 10.13 -6.40
C VAL A 127 8.72 9.77 -5.86
N PHE A 128 8.54 9.72 -4.53
CA PHE A 128 7.21 9.52 -3.95
C PHE A 128 6.25 10.66 -4.31
N LYS A 129 6.71 11.92 -4.33
CA LYS A 129 5.88 13.07 -4.68
C LYS A 129 5.31 12.95 -6.10
N GLU A 130 6.08 12.47 -7.06
CA GLU A 130 5.61 12.27 -8.44
C GLU A 130 4.41 11.30 -8.50
N GLN A 131 4.53 10.16 -7.80
CA GLN A 131 3.46 9.17 -7.68
C GLN A 131 2.24 9.73 -6.96
N ILE A 132 2.44 10.30 -5.76
CA ILE A 132 1.38 10.81 -4.89
C ILE A 132 0.62 11.95 -5.56
N LYS A 133 1.29 12.81 -6.34
CA LYS A 133 0.61 13.90 -7.06
C LYS A 133 -0.49 13.37 -7.98
N GLY A 134 -0.22 12.29 -8.71
CA GLY A 134 -1.23 11.65 -9.57
C GLY A 134 -2.41 11.10 -8.78
N LEU A 135 -2.14 10.47 -7.63
CA LEU A 135 -3.18 9.93 -6.74
C LEU A 135 -4.09 11.04 -6.18
N LEU A 136 -3.49 12.12 -5.68
CA LEU A 136 -4.23 13.26 -5.13
C LEU A 136 -5.11 13.93 -6.19
N ASP A 137 -4.56 14.18 -7.39
CA ASP A 137 -5.32 14.76 -8.50
C ASP A 137 -6.41 13.83 -9.04
N GLY A 138 -6.26 12.52 -8.79
CA GLY A 138 -7.28 11.52 -9.06
C GLY A 138 -8.41 11.47 -8.02
N GLY A 139 -8.27 12.16 -6.90
CA GLY A 139 -9.32 12.33 -5.90
C GLY A 139 -9.43 11.18 -4.89
N VAL A 140 -8.32 10.51 -4.55
CA VAL A 140 -8.30 9.51 -3.47
C VAL A 140 -8.68 10.13 -2.13
N ASP A 141 -9.32 9.35 -1.27
CA ASP A 141 -9.85 9.81 0.03
C ASP A 141 -8.80 9.72 1.16
N LEU A 142 -7.79 8.87 0.99
CA LEU A 142 -6.67 8.64 1.89
C LEU A 142 -5.47 8.08 1.12
N ILE A 143 -4.29 8.08 1.74
CA ILE A 143 -3.09 7.40 1.24
C ILE A 143 -2.74 6.24 2.16
N VAL A 144 -2.49 5.07 1.57
CA VAL A 144 -1.90 3.92 2.26
C VAL A 144 -0.47 3.72 1.77
N LEU A 145 0.47 3.86 2.71
CA LEU A 145 1.89 3.63 2.51
C LEU A 145 2.21 2.22 3.01
N GLU A 146 2.30 1.26 2.10
CA GLU A 146 2.28 -0.16 2.47
C GLU A 146 3.56 -0.92 2.11
N THR A 147 3.80 -2.03 2.82
CA THR A 147 4.92 -2.95 2.56
C THR A 147 6.32 -2.34 2.72
N PHE A 148 6.50 -1.34 3.59
CA PHE A 148 7.83 -0.76 3.82
C PHE A 148 8.69 -1.64 4.73
N ALA A 149 9.90 -1.97 4.28
CA ALA A 149 10.89 -2.69 5.09
C ALA A 149 11.75 -1.74 5.95
N LEU A 150 11.95 -0.50 5.48
CA LEU A 150 12.78 0.51 6.13
C LEU A 150 11.93 1.71 6.55
N VAL A 151 11.85 1.95 7.87
CA VAL A 151 11.11 3.09 8.44
C VAL A 151 11.60 4.43 7.89
N LYS A 152 12.90 4.55 7.58
CA LYS A 152 13.47 5.78 7.01
C LYS A 152 12.94 6.09 5.60
N GLU A 153 12.66 5.06 4.80
CA GLU A 153 12.05 5.21 3.47
C GLU A 153 10.57 5.60 3.61
N LEU A 154 9.84 4.93 4.50
CA LEU A 154 8.46 5.24 4.83
C LEU A 154 8.29 6.71 5.25
N ILE A 155 9.22 7.24 6.07
CA ILE A 155 9.21 8.66 6.45
C ILE A 155 9.32 9.58 5.22
N GLN A 156 10.08 9.20 4.17
CA GLN A 156 10.16 10.02 2.96
C GLN A 156 8.82 10.03 2.21
N ALA A 157 8.13 8.90 2.17
CA ALA A 157 6.77 8.84 1.61
C ALA A 157 5.78 9.68 2.43
N ILE A 158 5.83 9.64 3.77
CA ILE A 158 4.99 10.50 4.63
C ILE A 158 5.28 11.98 4.39
N ARG A 159 6.56 12.36 4.34
CA ARG A 159 7.00 13.74 4.02
C ARG A 159 6.47 14.17 2.66
N ALA A 160 6.52 13.29 1.65
CA ALA A 160 5.99 13.55 0.32
C ALA A 160 4.47 13.80 0.33
N VAL A 161 3.70 12.98 1.07
CA VAL A 161 2.26 13.21 1.24
C VAL A 161 2.00 14.55 1.91
N ARG A 162 2.64 14.83 3.05
CA ARG A 162 2.41 16.06 3.83
C ARG A 162 2.84 17.34 3.09
N GLU A 163 3.85 17.27 2.23
CA GLU A 163 4.28 18.39 1.40
C GLU A 163 3.24 18.72 0.31
N LEU A 164 2.54 17.72 -0.23
CA LEU A 164 1.54 17.90 -1.28
C LEU A 164 0.13 18.16 -0.73
N ASN A 165 -0.20 17.55 0.40
CA ASN A 165 -1.49 17.67 1.07
C ASN A 165 -1.30 17.43 2.58
N ALA A 166 -1.34 18.52 3.34
CA ALA A 166 -1.14 18.48 4.79
C ALA A 166 -2.23 17.66 5.51
N ASP A 167 -3.46 17.65 4.99
CA ASP A 167 -4.63 17.17 5.72
C ASP A 167 -5.09 15.77 5.32
N ILE A 168 -4.66 15.23 4.17
CA ILE A 168 -5.15 13.91 3.71
C ILE A 168 -4.80 12.80 4.74
N PRO A 169 -5.71 11.88 5.07
CA PRO A 169 -5.40 10.81 5.99
C PRO A 169 -4.33 9.86 5.48
N ILE A 170 -3.46 9.38 6.37
CA ILE A 170 -2.38 8.45 6.07
C ILE A 170 -2.51 7.18 6.91
N VAL A 171 -2.48 6.03 6.25
CA VAL A 171 -2.21 4.73 6.86
C VAL A 171 -0.75 4.37 6.55
N ALA A 172 0.08 4.21 7.57
CA ALA A 172 1.49 3.88 7.40
C ALA A 172 1.76 2.45 7.88
N GLN A 173 2.19 1.59 6.97
CA GLN A 173 2.41 0.18 7.25
C GLN A 173 3.87 -0.23 6.99
N VAL A 174 4.31 -1.16 7.82
CA VAL A 174 5.57 -1.88 7.63
C VAL A 174 5.29 -3.35 7.43
N THR A 175 6.25 -4.07 6.85
CA THR A 175 6.15 -5.51 6.71
C THR A 175 7.19 -6.23 7.56
N ILE A 176 6.80 -7.39 8.10
CA ILE A 176 7.55 -8.14 9.10
C ILE A 176 7.91 -9.55 8.61
N ASN A 177 8.93 -10.15 9.22
CA ASN A 177 9.22 -11.57 9.08
C ASN A 177 8.48 -12.42 10.13
N GLU A 178 8.65 -13.74 10.07
CA GLU A 178 8.04 -14.69 11.01
C GLU A 178 8.42 -14.47 12.48
N SER A 179 9.54 -13.80 12.74
CA SER A 179 9.98 -13.45 14.09
C SER A 179 9.34 -12.16 14.63
N GLY A 180 8.45 -11.51 13.88
CA GLY A 180 7.77 -10.28 14.29
C GLY A 180 8.64 -9.01 14.20
N THR A 181 9.82 -9.10 13.56
CA THR A 181 10.66 -7.92 13.27
C THR A 181 10.44 -7.46 11.84
N LEU A 182 10.72 -6.19 11.54
CA LEU A 182 10.67 -5.68 10.16
C LEU A 182 11.61 -6.50 9.27
N LEU A 183 11.35 -6.54 7.96
CA LEU A 183 12.25 -7.20 7.00
C LEU A 183 13.69 -6.64 7.00
N SER A 184 13.89 -5.42 7.51
CA SER A 184 15.21 -4.83 7.75
C SER A 184 15.93 -5.36 9.00
N GLY A 185 15.29 -6.22 9.79
CA GLY A 185 15.76 -6.71 11.09
C GLY A 185 15.49 -5.76 12.25
N ALA A 186 14.86 -4.60 12.01
CA ALA A 186 14.51 -3.66 13.07
C ALA A 186 13.31 -4.14 13.90
N PRO A 187 13.27 -3.84 15.21
CA PRO A 187 12.10 -4.15 16.06
C PRO A 187 10.94 -3.17 15.79
N LEU A 188 9.70 -3.56 16.09
CA LEU A 188 8.49 -2.74 15.87
C LEU A 188 8.50 -1.44 16.69
N GLU A 189 9.15 -1.45 17.84
CA GLU A 189 9.38 -0.31 18.72
C GLU A 189 10.04 0.84 17.97
N ARG A 190 11.01 0.52 17.09
CA ARG A 190 11.70 1.51 16.28
C ARG A 190 10.76 2.16 15.26
N PHE A 191 9.81 1.39 14.73
CA PHE A 191 8.78 1.91 13.81
C PHE A 191 7.89 2.92 14.53
N ILE A 192 7.35 2.57 15.70
CA ILE A 192 6.50 3.47 16.49
C ILE A 192 7.28 4.68 17.01
N GLU A 193 8.48 4.50 17.53
CA GLU A 193 9.32 5.59 18.04
C GLU A 193 9.58 6.64 16.96
N LYS A 194 9.90 6.21 15.75
CA LYS A 194 10.19 7.10 14.63
C LYS A 194 8.98 7.84 14.10
N LEU A 195 7.78 7.27 14.21
CA LEU A 195 6.54 7.92 13.77
C LEU A 195 6.03 9.00 14.74
N LYS A 196 6.59 9.14 15.95
CA LYS A 196 6.20 10.21 16.89
C LYS A 196 6.36 11.61 16.29
N ASP A 197 7.37 11.80 15.45
CA ASP A 197 7.65 13.07 14.77
C ASP A 197 6.85 13.24 13.45
N TYR A 198 6.13 12.20 13.03
CA TYR A 198 5.42 12.14 11.75
C TYR A 198 4.02 11.55 11.95
N PRO A 199 3.09 12.32 12.55
CA PRO A 199 1.77 11.80 12.91
C PRO A 199 0.99 11.34 11.66
N VAL A 200 0.45 10.13 11.78
CA VAL A 200 -0.40 9.44 10.82
C VAL A 200 -1.69 9.02 11.49
N ASP A 201 -2.70 8.70 10.69
CA ASP A 201 -4.05 8.41 11.18
C ASP A 201 -4.21 6.95 11.60
N ALA A 202 -3.44 6.04 10.98
CA ALA A 202 -3.30 4.66 11.40
C ALA A 202 -1.88 4.16 11.12
N VAL A 203 -1.43 3.21 11.94
CA VAL A 203 -0.22 2.41 11.71
C VAL A 203 -0.61 0.98 11.41
N GLY A 204 0.22 0.20 10.73
CA GLY A 204 -0.16 -1.18 10.47
C GLY A 204 0.92 -2.11 9.97
N LEU A 205 0.48 -3.34 9.75
CA LEU A 205 1.30 -4.45 9.28
C LEU A 205 0.62 -5.12 8.09
N ASN A 206 1.35 -5.34 7.02
CA ASN A 206 0.82 -6.03 5.86
C ASN A 206 1.84 -7.00 5.23
N CYS A 207 1.31 -7.93 4.44
CA CYS A 207 2.08 -8.87 3.63
C CYS A 207 2.98 -9.81 4.48
N SER A 208 3.91 -10.48 3.80
CA SER A 208 4.97 -11.38 4.27
C SER A 208 4.54 -12.64 5.03
N VAL A 209 3.66 -12.53 6.02
CA VAL A 209 3.30 -13.60 6.93
C VAL A 209 1.79 -13.89 6.89
N GLY A 210 1.43 -15.10 7.29
CA GLY A 210 0.02 -15.51 7.42
C GLY A 210 -0.67 -14.95 8.67
N PRO A 211 -1.99 -15.23 8.83
CA PRO A 211 -2.80 -14.62 9.89
C PRO A 211 -2.30 -14.90 11.32
N LYS A 212 -1.74 -16.10 11.58
CA LYS A 212 -1.26 -16.45 12.92
C LYS A 212 -0.08 -15.59 13.38
N ALA A 213 0.98 -15.51 12.56
CA ALA A 213 2.13 -14.67 12.88
C ALA A 213 1.77 -13.18 12.87
N MET A 214 0.83 -12.77 12.01
CA MET A 214 0.31 -11.40 12.00
C MET A 214 -0.43 -11.05 13.29
N LEU A 215 -1.20 -11.98 13.86
CA LEU A 215 -1.88 -11.78 15.14
C LEU A 215 -0.89 -11.58 16.27
N ASP A 216 0.14 -12.41 16.36
CA ASP A 216 1.18 -12.29 17.41
C ASP A 216 1.90 -10.91 17.30
N ALA A 217 2.16 -10.45 16.07
CA ALA A 217 2.75 -9.13 15.83
C ALA A 217 1.79 -7.96 16.11
N LEU A 218 0.50 -8.13 15.84
CA LEU A 218 -0.55 -7.17 16.17
C LEU A 218 -0.64 -6.95 17.69
N GLU A 219 -0.64 -8.03 18.48
CA GLU A 219 -0.66 -7.96 19.95
C GLU A 219 0.55 -7.18 20.48
N ASN A 220 1.74 -7.43 19.93
CA ASN A 220 2.93 -6.65 20.25
C ASN A 220 2.75 -5.17 19.86
N LEU A 221 2.35 -4.88 18.62
CA LEU A 221 2.17 -3.52 18.13
C LEU A 221 1.16 -2.72 18.99
N ARG A 222 0.07 -3.36 19.40
CA ARG A 222 -0.97 -2.77 20.26
C ARG A 222 -0.44 -2.39 21.65
N SER A 223 0.59 -3.08 22.16
CA SER A 223 1.25 -2.70 23.41
C SER A 223 2.12 -1.45 23.30
N LEU A 224 2.51 -1.07 22.08
CA LEU A 224 3.47 0.00 21.81
C LEU A 224 2.82 1.35 21.47
N THR A 225 1.55 1.38 21.07
CA THR A 225 0.89 2.60 20.58
C THR A 225 -0.62 2.58 20.79
N ASP A 226 -1.21 3.77 20.95
CA ASP A 226 -2.66 4.00 20.96
C ASP A 226 -3.26 4.35 19.60
N ILE A 227 -2.41 4.61 18.60
CA ILE A 227 -2.82 4.93 17.24
C ILE A 227 -3.65 3.74 16.68
N PRO A 228 -4.76 4.00 15.95
CA PRO A 228 -5.51 2.94 15.26
C PRO A 228 -4.60 2.03 14.43
N ILE A 229 -4.90 0.73 14.44
CA ILE A 229 -4.06 -0.29 13.80
C ILE A 229 -4.77 -0.90 12.59
N SER A 230 -4.08 -0.97 11.45
CA SER A 230 -4.47 -1.76 10.28
C SER A 230 -3.63 -3.04 10.17
N VAL A 231 -4.26 -4.13 9.73
CA VAL A 231 -3.58 -5.42 9.48
C VAL A 231 -4.11 -6.07 8.21
N GLN A 232 -3.19 -6.48 7.32
CA GLN A 232 -3.48 -7.14 6.04
C GLN A 232 -2.52 -8.31 5.83
N PRO A 233 -2.72 -9.47 6.51
CA PRO A 233 -1.87 -10.64 6.35
C PRO A 233 -1.99 -11.25 4.96
N ASN A 234 -0.96 -11.99 4.52
CA ASN A 234 -1.11 -12.89 3.38
C ASN A 234 -2.08 -14.02 3.74
N ALA A 235 -2.70 -14.63 2.72
CA ALA A 235 -3.50 -15.85 2.86
C ALA A 235 -2.62 -17.11 3.08
N GLY A 236 -1.66 -17.02 4.03
CA GLY A 236 -0.58 -17.99 4.25
C GLY A 236 0.67 -17.70 3.43
N LEU A 237 1.72 -18.53 3.60
CA LEU A 237 2.92 -18.45 2.76
C LEU A 237 2.60 -19.02 1.36
N PRO A 238 3.07 -18.38 0.27
CA PRO A 238 2.92 -18.94 -1.06
C PRO A 238 3.67 -20.26 -1.16
N GLN A 239 2.94 -21.34 -1.43
CA GLN A 239 3.52 -22.63 -1.75
C GLN A 239 3.63 -22.77 -3.26
N ASN A 240 4.82 -23.13 -3.74
CA ASN A 240 4.98 -23.50 -5.14
C ASN A 240 4.37 -24.90 -5.35
N ILE A 241 3.20 -24.95 -5.96
CA ILE A 241 2.52 -26.18 -6.35
C ILE A 241 2.56 -26.25 -7.87
N SER A 242 3.39 -27.14 -8.41
CA SER A 242 3.54 -27.37 -9.85
C SER A 242 3.88 -26.11 -10.67
N GLY A 243 4.74 -25.23 -10.14
CA GLY A 243 5.15 -23.99 -10.81
C GLY A 243 4.19 -22.82 -10.64
N ARG A 244 3.12 -22.97 -9.84
CA ARG A 244 2.20 -21.89 -9.46
C ARG A 244 2.37 -21.58 -7.98
N ASN A 245 2.38 -20.30 -7.63
CA ASN A 245 2.35 -19.89 -6.23
C ASN A 245 0.90 -19.91 -5.74
N ILE A 246 0.58 -20.80 -4.80
CA ILE A 246 -0.74 -20.93 -4.19
C ILE A 246 -0.64 -20.47 -2.74
N TYR A 247 -1.54 -19.57 -2.32
CA TYR A 247 -1.65 -19.13 -0.94
C TYR A 247 -2.60 -20.07 -0.19
N MET A 248 -2.07 -20.86 0.74
CA MET A 248 -2.86 -21.80 1.54
C MET A 248 -3.08 -21.19 2.93
N THR A 249 -4.34 -20.90 3.27
CA THR A 249 -4.71 -20.49 4.63
C THR A 249 -4.63 -21.70 5.55
N SER A 250 -3.74 -21.64 6.53
CA SER A 250 -3.65 -22.59 7.66
C SER A 250 -3.81 -21.84 8.97
#